data_AF-A0AAD4VGS9-F1
#
_entry.id   AF-A0AAD4VGS9-F1
#
_cell.length_a   1.000
_cell.length_b   1.000
_cell.length_c   1.000
_cell.angle_alpha   90.00
_cell.angle_beta   90.00
_cell.angle_gamma   90.00
#
_symmetry.space_group_name_H-M   'P 1'
#
loop_
_entity.id
_entity.type
_entity.pdbx_description
1 polymer ?
#
loop_
_entity_poly.entity_id
_entity_poly.type
_entity_poly.pdbx_seq_one_letter_code
_entity_poly.pdbx_strand_id
1 'polypeptide(L)'
;MCGKARCTLRADDIPRACHSSHGPVRTVNMDWFRPLFNALPGSNLPVVRREDRADGDGVVVHCMKWGLIPSFTKKTEKPDHHKMVIVVTFVVDAFQ
;
A
#
# COMPACT_ATOMS: atom_id res chain seq x y z
N MET A 1 8.35 -0.48 14.73
CA MET A 1 7.15 -0.77 13.92
C MET A 1 6.03 0.16 14.36
N CYS A 2 5.46 0.95 13.45
CA CYS A 2 4.23 1.69 13.70
C CYS A 2 3.04 0.74 13.49
N GLY A 3 2.13 0.65 14.47
CA GLY A 3 0.94 -0.20 14.41
C GLY A 3 -0.34 0.53 13.98
N LYS A 4 -0.23 1.81 13.61
CA LYS A 4 -1.32 2.68 13.17
C LYS A 4 -0.81 3.69 12.14
N ALA A 5 -1.67 4.07 11.20
CA ALA A 5 -1.35 5.04 10.18
C ALA A 5 -2.58 5.86 9.75
N ARG A 6 -2.34 7.06 9.21
CA ARG A 6 -3.37 7.85 8.52
C ARG A 6 -3.13 7.75 7.01
N CYS A 7 -4.18 7.46 6.26
CA CYS A 7 -4.17 7.41 4.79
C CYS A 7 -5.46 8.06 4.28
N THR A 8 -5.43 9.37 4.11
CA THR A 8 -6.63 10.18 3.81
C THR A 8 -6.67 10.72 2.38
N LEU A 9 -5.56 10.60 1.65
CA LEU A 9 -5.50 11.00 0.25
C LEU A 9 -6.52 10.24 -0.61
N ARG A 10 -7.04 10.93 -1.62
CA ARG A 10 -7.83 10.30 -2.67
C ARG A 10 -6.91 9.46 -3.55
N ALA A 11 -7.46 8.40 -4.15
CA ALA A 11 -6.73 7.51 -5.05
C ALA A 11 -5.95 8.27 -6.13
N ASP A 12 -6.56 9.30 -6.71
CA ASP A 12 -6.00 10.10 -7.80
C ASP A 12 -4.86 11.04 -7.36
N ASP A 13 -4.82 11.39 -6.07
CA ASP A 13 -3.83 12.32 -5.51
C ASP A 13 -2.54 11.60 -5.06
N ILE A 14 -2.60 10.28 -4.92
CA ILE A 14 -1.48 9.44 -4.46
C ILE A 14 -0.23 9.59 -5.34
N PRO A 15 -0.29 9.46 -6.68
CA PRO A 15 0.92 9.54 -7.50
C PRO A 15 1.57 10.92 -7.41
N ARG A 16 0.74 11.97 -7.30
CA ARG A 16 1.19 13.36 -7.13
C ARG A 16 1.91 13.55 -5.80
N ALA A 17 1.35 13.05 -4.70
CA ALA A 17 1.96 13.13 -3.38
C ALA A 17 3.30 12.37 -3.31
N CYS A 18 3.43 11.29 -4.08
CA CYS A 18 4.66 10.49 -4.18
C CYS A 18 5.64 11.01 -5.24
N HIS A 19 5.43 12.20 -5.81
CA HIS A 19 6.28 12.78 -6.87
C HIS A 19 6.48 11.82 -8.07
N SER A 20 5.53 10.91 -8.28
CA SER A 20 5.57 9.84 -9.27
C SER A 20 4.77 10.21 -10.53
N SER A 21 4.59 11.50 -10.78
CA SER A 21 3.76 12.08 -11.84
C SER A 21 4.41 12.07 -13.22
N HIS A 22 5.70 11.76 -13.32
CA HIS A 22 6.51 11.96 -14.53
C HIS A 22 6.43 10.80 -15.54
N GLY A 23 5.73 9.72 -15.22
CA GLY A 23 5.59 8.55 -16.08
C GLY A 23 4.16 7.97 -16.06
N PRO A 24 3.87 6.97 -16.90
CA PRO A 24 2.59 6.28 -16.87
C PRO A 24 2.37 5.61 -15.51
N VAL A 25 1.29 5.99 -14.84
CA VAL A 25 0.90 5.44 -13.54
C VAL A 25 -0.17 4.38 -13.76
N ARG A 26 0.15 3.14 -13.41
CA ARG A 26 -0.82 2.04 -13.45
C ARG A 26 -1.44 1.83 -12.08
N THR A 27 -2.76 1.74 -12.01
CA THR A 27 -3.49 1.43 -10.78
C THR A 27 -3.89 -0.04 -10.75
N VAL A 28 -3.84 -0.67 -9.56
CA VAL A 28 -4.23 -2.07 -9.35
C VAL A 28 -5.05 -2.19 -8.07
N ASN A 29 -6.22 -2.84 -8.17
CA ASN A 29 -7.15 -3.11 -7.07
C ASN A 29 -7.56 -1.85 -6.27
N MET A 30 -7.57 -0.67 -6.89
CA MET A 30 -7.90 0.59 -6.21
C MET A 30 -9.38 0.69 -5.81
N ASP A 31 -10.23 -0.19 -6.30
CA ASP A 31 -11.62 -0.39 -5.87
C ASP A 31 -11.74 -0.85 -4.40
N TRP A 32 -10.67 -1.46 -3.85
CA TRP A 32 -10.64 -1.89 -2.44
C TRP A 32 -10.15 -0.81 -1.48
N PHE A 33 -9.61 0.29 -2.02
CA PHE A 33 -9.08 1.37 -1.20
C PHE A 33 -10.23 2.23 -0.66
N ARG A 34 -10.19 2.47 0.65
CA ARG A 34 -11.03 3.47 1.32
C ARG A 34 -10.11 4.35 2.15
N PRO A 35 -10.22 5.69 2.05
CA PRO A 35 -9.50 6.61 2.92
C PRO A 35 -9.80 6.31 4.40
N LEU A 36 -8.77 6.26 5.23
CA LEU A 36 -8.83 5.91 6.65
C LEU A 36 -8.00 6.89 7.48
N PHE A 37 -8.66 7.51 8.47
CA PHE A 37 -7.95 8.34 9.46
C PHE A 37 -7.09 7.53 10.44
N ASN A 38 -7.47 6.26 10.64
CA ASN A 38 -6.84 5.33 11.57
C ASN A 38 -6.82 3.93 10.96
N ALA A 39 -5.89 3.71 10.03
CA ALA A 39 -5.60 2.40 9.47
C ALA A 39 -4.88 1.52 10.50
N LEU A 40 -5.21 0.23 10.49
CA LEU A 40 -4.65 -0.80 11.36
C LEU A 40 -4.04 -1.92 10.51
N PRO A 41 -3.19 -2.79 11.09
CA PRO A 41 -2.78 -4.01 10.42
C PRO A 41 -3.99 -4.81 9.94
N GLY A 42 -3.97 -5.20 8.68
CA GLY A 42 -5.07 -5.84 7.97
C GLY A 42 -5.92 -4.91 7.11
N SER A 43 -5.79 -3.58 7.25
CA SER A 43 -6.45 -2.62 6.35
C SER A 43 -5.88 -2.68 4.94
N ASN A 44 -6.70 -2.41 3.92
CA ASN A 44 -6.25 -2.26 2.54
C ASN A 44 -5.74 -0.84 2.33
N LEU A 45 -4.46 -0.70 2.00
CA LEU A 45 -3.77 0.57 1.82
C LEU A 45 -3.09 0.63 0.45
N PRO A 46 -3.02 1.82 -0.16
CA PRO A 46 -2.30 2.01 -1.39
C PRO A 46 -0.80 1.98 -1.14
N VAL A 47 -0.12 1.20 -1.98
CA VAL A 47 1.33 1.05 -2.00
C VAL A 47 1.82 1.50 -3.36
N VAL A 48 2.79 2.40 -3.35
CA VAL A 48 3.50 2.80 -4.56
C VAL A 48 4.73 1.91 -4.73
N ARG A 49 4.81 1.20 -5.85
CA ARG A 49 5.93 0.33 -6.18
C ARG A 49 6.41 0.60 -7.61
N ARG A 50 7.68 0.29 -7.88
CA ARG A 50 8.21 0.28 -9.25
C ARG A 50 7.56 -0.86 -10.04
N GLU A 51 7.34 -0.63 -11.33
CA GLU A 51 6.91 -1.68 -12.24
C GLU A 51 8.01 -2.73 -12.41
N ASP A 52 7.65 -4.01 -12.46
CA ASP A 52 8.60 -5.12 -12.52
C ASP A 52 9.24 -5.30 -13.92
N ARG A 53 8.87 -4.46 -14.89
CA ARG A 53 9.43 -4.50 -16.25
C ARG A 53 10.77 -3.77 -16.29
N ALA A 54 11.78 -4.46 -16.82
CA ALA A 54 13.18 -4.03 -16.81
C ALA A 54 13.49 -2.69 -17.53
N ASP A 55 12.57 -2.16 -18.35
CA ASP A 55 12.81 -1.01 -19.24
C ASP A 55 12.01 0.26 -18.90
N GLY A 56 11.25 0.30 -17.81
CA GLY A 56 10.37 1.43 -17.51
C GLY A 56 10.58 2.04 -16.13
N ASP A 57 10.70 3.37 -16.07
CA ASP A 57 10.49 4.17 -14.84
C ASP A 57 9.00 4.22 -14.43
N GLY A 58 8.25 3.18 -14.79
CA GLY A 58 6.82 3.06 -14.55
C GLY A 58 6.53 2.83 -13.08
N VAL A 59 5.51 3.50 -12.58
CA VAL A 59 5.06 3.40 -11.19
C VAL A 59 3.70 2.73 -11.13
N VAL A 60 3.55 1.79 -10.20
CA VAL A 60 2.29 1.10 -9.95
C VAL A 60 1.76 1.51 -8.58
N VAL A 61 0.54 2.05 -8.55
CA VAL A 61 -0.23 2.23 -7.32
C VAL A 61 -1.08 0.98 -7.12
N HIS A 62 -0.76 0.19 -6.11
CA HIS A 62 -1.42 -1.07 -5.83
C HIS A 62 -2.06 -1.02 -4.43
N CYS A 63 -3.37 -1.22 -4.36
CA CYS A 63 -4.01 -1.44 -3.07
C CYS A 63 -3.68 -2.86 -2.54
N MET A 64 -2.96 -2.91 -1.42
CA MET A 64 -2.54 -4.16 -0.79
C MET A 64 -3.01 -4.21 0.67
N LYS A 65 -3.15 -5.42 1.20
CA LYS A 65 -3.44 -5.62 2.62
C LYS A 65 -2.20 -5.29 3.45
N TRP A 66 -2.36 -4.46 4.48
CA TRP A 66 -1.29 -4.14 5.43
C TRP A 66 -1.01 -5.35 6.31
N GLY A 67 0.12 -6.02 6.07
CA GLY A 67 0.57 -7.18 6.84
C GLY A 67 0.93 -8.31 5.88
N LEU A 68 2.20 -8.72 5.90
CA LEU A 68 2.69 -9.76 5.01
C LEU A 68 1.98 -11.08 5.32
N ILE A 69 1.47 -11.73 4.28
CA ILE A 69 1.04 -13.13 4.33
C ILE A 69 2.09 -13.91 3.53
N PRO A 70 3.02 -14.62 4.19
CA PRO A 70 4.00 -15.45 3.50
C PRO A 70 3.32 -16.48 2.58
N SER A 71 3.96 -16.80 1.46
CA SER A 71 3.42 -17.76 0.48
C SER A 71 3.26 -19.18 1.03
N PHE A 72 4.03 -19.53 2.07
CA PHE A 72 3.95 -20.82 2.75
C PHE A 72 2.87 -20.89 3.85
N THR A 73 2.20 -19.77 4.17
CA THR A 73 1.10 -19.78 5.15
C THR A 73 -0.10 -20.52 4.55
N LYS A 74 -0.66 -21.49 5.31
CA LYS A 74 -1.82 -22.26 4.86
C LYS A 74 -3.03 -21.32 4.76
N LYS A 75 -3.88 -21.50 3.74
CA LYS A 75 -5.09 -20.67 3.54
C LYS A 75 -6.06 -20.67 4.73
N THR A 76 -6.00 -21.68 5.59
CA THR A 76 -6.86 -21.87 6.77
C THR A 76 -6.26 -21.32 8.06
N GLU A 77 -4.98 -20.92 8.08
CA GLU A 77 -4.36 -20.32 9.25
C GLU A 77 -4.70 -18.84 9.32
N LYS A 78 -5.26 -18.38 10.45
CA LYS A 78 -5.58 -16.98 10.69
C LYS A 78 -4.28 -16.17 10.70
N PRO A 79 -4.01 -15.29 9.72
CA PRO A 79 -2.78 -14.54 9.69
C PRO A 79 -2.73 -13.54 10.86
N ASP A 80 -1.66 -13.58 11.65
CA ASP A 80 -1.43 -12.59 12.69
C ASP A 80 -0.78 -11.35 12.07
N HIS A 81 -1.64 -10.43 11.62
CA HIS A 81 -1.22 -9.19 10.97
C HIS A 81 -0.41 -8.25 11.87
N HIS A 82 -0.45 -8.41 13.20
CA HIS A 82 0.30 -7.56 14.12
C HIS A 82 1.74 -8.01 14.29
N LYS A 83 2.02 -9.30 14.11
CA LYS A 83 3.38 -9.86 14.15
C LYS A 83 4.09 -9.79 12.80
N MET A 84 3.35 -9.70 11.69
CA MET A 84 3.87 -9.70 10.33
C MET A 84 3.75 -8.33 9.65
N VAL A 85 4.01 -7.25 10.40
CA VAL A 85 4.04 -5.89 9.86
C VAL A 85 5.38 -5.67 9.15
N ILE A 86 5.38 -5.66 7.82
CA ILE A 86 6.51 -5.12 7.06
C ILE A 86 6.18 -3.67 6.73
N VAL A 87 7.16 -2.79 6.94
CA VAL A 87 7.11 -1.41 6.46
C VAL A 87 7.31 -1.47 4.95
N VAL A 88 6.23 -1.70 4.22
CA VAL A 88 6.16 -1.30 2.82
C VAL A 88 5.95 0.21 2.85
N THR A 89 6.56 0.98 1.94
CA THR A 89 6.29 2.41 1.83
C THR A 89 4.82 2.60 1.44
N PHE A 90 3.96 2.68 2.45
CA PHE A 90 2.58 3.08 2.31
C PHE A 90 2.57 4.56 1.99
N VAL A 91 1.57 5.00 1.24
CA VAL A 91 1.29 6.43 1.13
C VAL A 91 0.58 6.84 2.42
N VAL A 92 1.40 6.99 3.45
CA VAL A 92 0.99 7.55 4.72
C VAL A 92 1.17 9.05 4.60
N ASP A 93 0.08 9.79 4.78
CA ASP A 93 0.17 11.18 5.19
C ASP A 93 0.81 11.13 6.58
N ALA A 94 2.14 11.13 6.62
CA ALA A 94 2.89 11.27 7.85
C ALA A 94 2.56 12.66 8.37
N PHE A 95 1.66 12.72 9.34
CA PHE A 95 1.66 13.84 10.29
C PHE A 95 3.05 13.81 10.94
N GLN A 96 3.86 14.78 10.54
CA GLN A 96 5.03 15.22 11.29
C GLN A 96 4.58 15.66 12.69
#